data_AF-A0A6P8XZ31-F1
#
_entry.id   AF-A0A6P8XZ31-F1
#
_cell.length_a   1.000
_cell.length_b   1.000
_cell.length_c   1.000
_cell.angle_alpha   90.00
_cell.angle_beta   90.00
_cell.angle_gamma   90.00
#
_symmetry.space_group_name_H-M   'P 1'
#
loop_
_entity.id
_entity.type
_entity.pdbx_description
1 polymer ?
#
loop_
_entity_poly.entity_id
_entity_poly.type
_entity_poly.pdbx_seq_one_letter_code
_entity_poly.pdbx_strand_id
1 'polypeptide(L)'
;MQKTTTTTPAAAAAGTGAAASPSAAETADSVASMAATPSSSSSLTAASASQHSSNNSSERGSDSIIDSSGPTQKEDEQETTISTKHEPKSEQSMAIHYLASFHEICVVTALLPLVTLFTCFVTAYVFQYDDVHETHCRVYNIVPSISAITGVSPQRYFWRFSIALHIGPRIPIAFVYKNYYRAQLARLAPSLVPKTSWLITLILVLNCIEIAALGGVTYISNRENYPVHERIFITFMICSLCYMLATIKLNGILNARQTLTEQQRLSIKWKKILFVVSILSTIGLLVFFAKHRFYCHDLAFSWFAFFEYLIAIANMLFHFTIIWDFPSQFMVIVQGPRENLLQYLGAKPKLN
;
A
#
# COMPACT_ATOMS: atom_id res chain seq x y z
N MET A 1 19.16 45.73 45.30
CA MET A 1 18.08 46.02 46.27
C MET A 1 17.96 44.85 47.24
N GLN A 2 17.41 45.09 48.42
CA GLN A 2 17.74 44.49 49.73
C GLN A 2 17.53 42.97 49.96
N LYS A 3 18.32 42.50 50.95
CA LYS A 3 18.35 41.23 51.70
C LYS A 3 17.02 40.80 52.34
N THR A 4 16.84 39.49 52.51
CA THR A 4 16.67 38.88 53.86
C THR A 4 17.01 37.38 53.88
N THR A 5 17.49 36.95 55.05
CA THR A 5 18.14 35.68 55.42
C THR A 5 17.36 35.04 56.57
N THR A 6 17.27 33.70 56.63
CA THR A 6 17.19 32.86 57.88
C THR A 6 17.23 31.37 57.47
N THR A 7 18.29 30.58 57.65
CA THR A 7 18.87 29.88 58.83
C THR A 7 18.00 28.83 59.56
N THR A 8 18.53 27.59 59.54
CA THR A 8 18.24 26.26 60.15
C THR A 8 18.30 26.24 61.70
N PRO A 9 18.03 25.14 62.49
CA PRO A 9 18.80 23.86 62.49
C PRO A 9 18.05 22.55 62.91
N ALA A 10 18.86 21.49 63.08
CA ALA A 10 18.62 20.03 63.10
C ALA A 10 18.16 19.38 64.44
N ALA A 11 17.83 18.08 64.39
CA ALA A 11 18.04 17.11 65.49
C ALA A 11 18.10 15.65 64.99
N ALA A 12 18.95 14.84 65.65
CA ALA A 12 19.27 13.43 65.40
C ALA A 12 18.91 12.54 66.61
N ALA A 13 18.60 11.26 66.38
CA ALA A 13 18.71 10.10 67.30
C ALA A 13 18.32 8.83 66.49
N ALA A 14 19.13 7.78 66.27
CA ALA A 14 19.81 6.80 67.15
C ALA A 14 18.90 5.66 67.69
N GLY A 15 19.26 4.40 67.36
CA GLY A 15 18.80 3.14 68.00
C GLY A 15 18.31 2.06 67.00
N THR A 16 19.12 1.08 66.54
CA THR A 16 19.58 -0.22 67.13
C THR A 16 18.64 -1.44 66.96
N GLY A 17 19.20 -2.56 66.44
CA GLY A 17 18.69 -3.95 66.53
C GLY A 17 18.48 -4.61 65.14
N ALA A 18 19.40 -5.36 64.52
CA ALA A 18 20.03 -6.66 64.84
C ALA A 18 19.20 -7.93 64.47
N ALA A 19 19.85 -8.79 63.66
CA ALA A 19 19.61 -10.23 63.40
C ALA A 19 18.35 -10.60 62.58
N ALA A 20 18.33 -11.57 61.66
CA ALA A 20 19.24 -12.68 61.33
C ALA A 20 19.01 -13.15 59.87
N SER A 21 20.08 -13.58 59.19
CA SER A 21 20.03 -14.68 58.21
C SER A 21 20.34 -15.98 58.98
N PRO A 22 20.09 -17.21 58.46
CA PRO A 22 20.93 -17.75 57.38
C PRO A 22 20.25 -18.75 56.42
N SER A 23 20.92 -18.94 55.27
CA SER A 23 21.27 -20.19 54.54
C SER A 23 20.17 -21.23 54.27
N ALA A 24 20.19 -22.04 53.21
CA ALA A 24 21.27 -22.53 52.36
C ALA A 24 20.60 -23.15 51.11
N ALA A 25 21.25 -23.13 49.93
CA ALA A 25 21.85 -24.31 49.27
C ALA A 25 20.78 -25.22 48.58
N GLU A 26 20.95 -25.78 47.38
CA GLU A 26 22.18 -26.18 46.69
C GLU A 26 21.84 -26.73 45.28
N THR A 27 22.81 -26.61 44.35
CA THR A 27 23.20 -27.54 43.24
C THR A 27 22.23 -27.87 42.09
N ALA A 28 22.59 -27.56 40.83
CA ALA A 28 23.41 -28.34 39.86
C ALA A 28 22.54 -29.38 39.10
N ASP A 29 22.68 -29.68 37.80
CA ASP A 29 23.88 -29.79 36.98
C ASP A 29 23.52 -29.99 35.48
N SER A 30 24.52 -29.80 34.60
CA SER A 30 24.78 -30.45 33.28
C SER A 30 23.77 -30.36 32.09
N VAL A 31 24.10 -29.70 30.96
CA VAL A 31 24.97 -30.09 29.80
C VAL A 31 24.33 -31.11 28.84
N ALA A 32 24.09 -30.70 27.58
CA ALA A 32 24.51 -31.45 26.37
C ALA A 32 24.22 -30.66 25.08
N SER A 33 25.31 -30.31 24.38
CA SER A 33 25.33 -29.95 22.96
C SER A 33 25.23 -31.21 22.09
N MET A 34 24.63 -31.12 20.90
CA MET A 34 25.07 -31.90 19.73
C MET A 34 24.89 -31.09 18.45
N ALA A 35 25.97 -31.06 17.67
CA ALA A 35 26.09 -30.51 16.32
C ALA A 35 26.32 -31.67 15.32
N ALA A 36 26.19 -31.35 14.02
CA ALA A 36 26.72 -32.07 12.84
C ALA A 36 25.93 -33.34 12.41
N THR A 37 25.66 -33.69 11.14
CA THR A 37 26.22 -33.36 9.80
C THR A 37 25.33 -34.00 8.67
N PRO A 38 25.66 -33.98 7.35
CA PRO A 38 24.72 -33.76 6.24
C PRO A 38 24.55 -34.95 5.27
N SER A 39 23.65 -34.83 4.27
CA SER A 39 23.62 -35.52 2.95
C SER A 39 22.26 -35.26 2.28
N SER A 40 22.06 -35.24 0.96
CA SER A 40 22.88 -35.14 -0.25
C SER A 40 21.90 -34.98 -1.43
N SER A 41 22.25 -34.13 -2.40
CA SER A 41 21.97 -34.21 -3.85
C SER A 41 20.61 -34.69 -4.39
N SER A 42 19.97 -33.83 -5.19
CA SER A 42 19.53 -34.21 -6.55
C SER A 42 19.39 -32.97 -7.45
N SER A 43 20.32 -32.91 -8.41
CA SER A 43 20.34 -32.11 -9.63
C SER A 43 19.17 -32.38 -10.56
N LEU A 44 18.70 -31.36 -11.28
CA LEU A 44 18.22 -31.49 -12.66
C LEU A 44 18.44 -30.16 -13.40
N THR A 45 19.45 -30.16 -14.27
CA THR A 45 19.69 -29.23 -15.37
C THR A 45 18.95 -29.73 -16.62
N ALA A 46 18.38 -28.82 -17.40
CA ALA A 46 18.18 -29.01 -18.84
C ALA A 46 18.26 -27.66 -19.54
N ALA A 47 18.97 -27.66 -20.67
CA ALA A 47 19.53 -26.52 -21.37
C ALA A 47 18.92 -26.32 -22.76
N SER A 48 19.48 -25.32 -23.47
CA SER A 48 19.37 -24.93 -24.90
C SER A 48 18.20 -24.00 -25.25
N ALA A 49 18.36 -22.77 -25.73
CA ALA A 49 19.29 -22.07 -26.64
C ALA A 49 18.94 -22.16 -28.14
N SER A 50 18.78 -20.95 -28.73
CA SER A 50 19.11 -20.56 -30.13
C SER A 50 18.08 -20.97 -31.21
N GLN A 51 17.82 -20.25 -32.32
CA GLN A 51 18.65 -19.34 -33.12
C GLN A 51 17.83 -18.30 -33.91
N HIS A 52 18.49 -17.17 -34.17
CA HIS A 52 18.30 -16.26 -35.28
C HIS A 52 18.77 -16.94 -36.58
N SER A 53 18.06 -16.78 -37.71
CA SER A 53 18.71 -16.87 -39.03
C SER A 53 17.97 -16.04 -40.08
N SER A 54 18.77 -15.30 -40.82
CA SER A 54 18.42 -14.44 -41.94
C SER A 54 18.73 -15.16 -43.27
N ASN A 55 18.23 -14.58 -44.36
CA ASN A 55 18.54 -14.81 -45.78
C ASN A 55 17.69 -15.89 -46.49
N ASN A 56 16.91 -15.47 -47.50
CA ASN A 56 17.41 -15.55 -48.87
C ASN A 56 16.63 -14.66 -49.84
N SER A 57 17.39 -14.02 -50.72
CA SER A 57 17.02 -13.30 -51.94
C SER A 57 16.51 -14.24 -53.03
N SER A 58 15.62 -13.76 -53.90
CA SER A 58 15.57 -14.17 -55.33
C SER A 58 14.80 -13.16 -56.17
N GLU A 59 15.47 -12.73 -57.23
CA GLU A 59 15.03 -11.84 -58.31
C GLU A 59 13.99 -12.49 -59.25
N ARG A 60 13.16 -11.64 -59.86
CA ARG A 60 12.58 -11.74 -61.22
C ARG A 60 11.72 -10.48 -61.40
N GLY A 61 11.74 -9.72 -62.48
CA GLY A 61 12.16 -9.95 -63.86
C GLY A 61 11.20 -9.11 -64.69
N SER A 62 11.74 -8.14 -65.43
CA SER A 62 11.03 -7.16 -66.24
C SER A 62 10.27 -7.80 -67.41
N ASP A 63 9.17 -7.18 -67.82
CA ASP A 63 8.76 -7.11 -69.24
C ASP A 63 7.90 -5.86 -69.48
N SER A 64 8.29 -5.15 -70.53
CA SER A 64 7.68 -3.95 -71.13
C SER A 64 6.83 -4.37 -72.36
N ILE A 65 5.84 -3.60 -72.85
CA ILE A 65 5.96 -2.70 -74.04
C ILE A 65 4.54 -2.47 -74.67
N ILE A 66 4.27 -1.24 -75.19
CA ILE A 66 3.35 -0.78 -76.29
C ILE A 66 1.82 -0.80 -76.06
N ASP A 67 0.98 0.14 -76.54
CA ASP A 67 1.06 1.44 -77.22
C ASP A 67 -0.41 1.94 -77.44
N SER A 68 -0.57 3.22 -77.81
CA SER A 68 -1.45 3.71 -78.88
C SER A 68 -2.50 4.80 -78.57
N SER A 69 -2.23 6.00 -79.16
CA SER A 69 -3.10 6.94 -79.93
C SER A 69 -4.15 7.87 -79.26
N GLY A 70 -4.00 9.20 -79.51
CA GLY A 70 -5.00 10.30 -79.31
C GLY A 70 -5.93 10.52 -80.54
N PRO A 71 -6.50 11.73 -80.86
CA PRO A 71 -6.55 13.05 -80.20
C PRO A 71 -7.96 13.79 -80.26
N THR A 72 -7.99 15.12 -79.97
CA THR A 72 -8.87 16.22 -80.50
C THR A 72 -10.11 16.79 -79.73
N GLN A 73 -9.95 18.06 -79.26
CA GLN A 73 -10.75 19.32 -79.39
C GLN A 73 -12.24 19.55 -79.00
N LYS A 74 -12.43 20.72 -78.32
CA LYS A 74 -13.50 21.78 -78.35
C LYS A 74 -14.83 21.58 -77.61
N GLU A 75 -15.07 22.37 -76.55
CA GLU A 75 -15.90 23.62 -76.44
C GLU A 75 -17.38 23.32 -76.12
N ASP A 76 -17.84 23.57 -74.88
CA ASP A 76 -18.89 24.56 -74.57
C ASP A 76 -19.34 24.56 -73.08
N GLU A 77 -19.36 25.79 -72.55
CA GLU A 77 -20.17 26.46 -71.52
C GLU A 77 -20.75 25.79 -70.25
N GLN A 78 -20.47 26.47 -69.12
CA GLN A 78 -21.33 26.82 -67.96
C GLN A 78 -22.06 25.67 -67.22
N GLU A 79 -22.03 25.55 -65.90
CA GLU A 79 -22.18 26.57 -64.86
C GLU A 79 -21.88 25.94 -63.49
N THR A 80 -21.30 26.73 -62.59
CA THR A 80 -21.52 26.66 -61.12
C THR A 80 -21.19 25.34 -60.40
N THR A 81 -20.14 25.33 -59.56
CA THR A 81 -20.25 25.08 -58.11
C THR A 81 -18.88 25.19 -57.42
N ILE A 82 -18.78 26.21 -56.57
CA ILE A 82 -17.96 26.37 -55.36
C ILE A 82 -16.94 25.24 -55.11
N SER A 83 -15.66 25.57 -55.34
CA SER A 83 -14.51 24.82 -54.82
C SER A 83 -14.58 24.80 -53.29
N THR A 84 -15.11 23.70 -52.74
CA THR A 84 -14.91 23.37 -51.33
C THR A 84 -13.76 22.38 -51.29
N LYS A 85 -12.58 22.94 -51.00
CA LYS A 85 -11.32 22.25 -50.74
C LYS A 85 -11.57 21.10 -49.76
N HIS A 86 -11.61 19.86 -50.24
CA HIS A 86 -11.62 18.68 -49.39
C HIS A 86 -10.22 18.54 -48.80
N GLU A 87 -9.99 19.12 -47.62
CA GLU A 87 -8.86 18.71 -46.79
C GLU A 87 -9.10 17.26 -46.36
N PRO A 88 -8.11 16.35 -46.50
CA PRO A 88 -8.23 15.04 -45.92
C PRO A 88 -8.24 15.22 -44.39
N LYS A 89 -9.34 14.81 -43.74
CA LYS A 89 -9.35 14.60 -42.28
C LYS A 89 -8.21 13.63 -41.98
N SER A 90 -7.13 14.16 -41.42
CA SER A 90 -6.05 13.38 -40.84
C SER A 90 -6.70 12.41 -39.85
N GLU A 91 -6.78 11.12 -40.20
CA GLU A 91 -7.03 10.04 -39.25
C GLU A 91 -5.87 10.08 -38.25
N GLN A 92 -6.03 10.87 -37.19
CA GLN A 92 -5.07 10.93 -36.10
C GLN A 92 -5.08 9.55 -35.41
N SER A 93 -4.07 8.76 -35.75
CA SER A 93 -3.81 7.43 -35.22
C SER A 93 -3.76 7.46 -33.69
N MET A 94 -4.52 6.57 -33.05
CA MET A 94 -4.50 6.40 -31.61
C MET A 94 -3.18 5.71 -31.22
N ALA A 95 -2.33 6.40 -30.46
CA ALA A 95 -1.08 5.84 -29.96
C ALA A 95 -1.25 5.44 -28.49
N ILE A 96 -0.93 4.18 -28.16
CA ILE A 96 -0.81 3.70 -26.79
C ILE A 96 0.65 3.91 -26.37
N HIS A 97 0.90 4.83 -25.44
CA HIS A 97 2.24 5.15 -24.97
C HIS A 97 2.67 4.29 -23.79
N TYR A 98 1.71 3.82 -22.99
CA TYR A 98 1.99 3.01 -21.82
C TYR A 98 0.82 2.07 -21.55
N LEU A 99 1.14 0.80 -21.32
CA LEU A 99 0.21 -0.24 -20.92
C LEU A 99 0.86 -1.02 -19.78
N ALA A 100 0.20 -1.03 -18.62
CA ALA A 100 0.67 -1.81 -17.48
C ALA A 100 -0.46 -2.58 -16.83
N SER A 101 -0.14 -3.80 -16.37
CA SER A 101 -1.07 -4.62 -15.59
C SER A 101 -1.38 -3.94 -14.27
N PHE A 102 -2.66 -3.67 -14.03
CA PHE A 102 -3.09 -3.07 -12.77
C PHE A 102 -2.77 -3.97 -11.57
N HIS A 103 -2.85 -5.29 -11.81
CA HIS A 103 -2.51 -6.30 -10.82
C HIS A 103 -1.03 -6.22 -10.40
N GLU A 104 -0.11 -6.14 -11.36
CA GLU A 104 1.33 -6.05 -11.06
C GLU A 104 1.68 -4.79 -10.28
N ILE A 105 1.09 -3.64 -10.66
CA ILE A 105 1.28 -2.38 -9.94
C ILE A 105 0.82 -2.54 -8.48
N CYS A 106 -0.35 -3.15 -8.25
CA CYS A 106 -0.87 -3.37 -6.90
C CYS A 106 0.04 -4.30 -6.08
N VAL A 107 0.54 -5.38 -6.68
CA VAL A 107 1.43 -6.35 -6.02
C VAL A 107 2.76 -5.70 -5.64
N VAL A 108 3.44 -5.03 -6.58
CA VAL A 108 4.71 -4.36 -6.31
C VAL A 108 4.53 -3.27 -5.26
N THR A 109 3.46 -2.49 -5.37
CA THR A 109 3.14 -1.43 -4.39
C THR A 109 2.96 -2.00 -2.99
N ALA A 110 2.28 -3.14 -2.83
CA ALA A 110 2.04 -3.75 -1.52
C ALA A 110 3.28 -4.45 -0.94
N LEU A 111 4.09 -5.11 -1.77
CA LEU A 111 5.28 -5.84 -1.32
C LEU A 111 6.41 -4.91 -0.89
N LEU A 112 6.55 -3.75 -1.54
CA LEU A 112 7.63 -2.80 -1.25
C LEU A 112 7.75 -2.40 0.23
N PRO A 113 6.70 -1.88 0.90
CA PRO A 113 6.78 -1.55 2.32
C PRO A 113 6.91 -2.79 3.21
N LEU A 114 6.37 -3.95 2.82
CA LEU A 114 6.48 -5.17 3.62
C LEU A 114 7.93 -5.66 3.70
N VAL A 115 8.60 -5.74 2.55
CA VAL A 115 10.02 -6.14 2.45
C VAL A 115 10.91 -5.12 3.16
N THR A 116 10.62 -3.82 2.98
CA THR A 116 11.35 -2.74 3.65
C THR A 116 11.18 -2.82 5.16
N LEU A 117 9.97 -3.02 5.66
CA LEU A 117 9.69 -3.16 7.10
C LEU A 117 10.46 -4.34 7.70
N PHE A 118 10.43 -5.49 7.04
CA PHE A 118 11.17 -6.68 7.48
C PHE A 118 12.68 -6.41 7.52
N THR A 119 13.22 -5.76 6.49
CA THR A 119 14.64 -5.41 6.43
C THR A 119 15.01 -4.41 7.53
N CYS A 120 14.18 -3.38 7.76
CA CYS A 120 14.37 -2.44 8.86
C CYS A 120 14.34 -3.15 10.21
N PHE A 121 13.40 -4.08 10.42
CA PHE A 121 13.31 -4.87 11.64
C PHE A 121 14.59 -5.67 11.89
N VAL A 122 15.01 -6.50 10.92
CA VAL A 122 16.19 -7.36 11.07
C VAL A 122 17.45 -6.54 11.29
N THR A 123 17.68 -5.52 10.46
CA THR A 123 18.90 -4.72 10.53
C THR A 123 18.94 -3.87 11.80
N ALA A 124 17.84 -3.24 12.20
CA ALA A 124 17.83 -2.44 13.42
C ALA A 124 17.94 -3.32 14.68
N TYR A 125 17.33 -4.50 14.67
CA TYR A 125 17.45 -5.45 15.78
C TYR A 125 18.88 -5.97 15.97
N VAL A 126 19.58 -6.29 14.88
CA VAL A 126 20.95 -6.84 14.93
C VAL A 126 22.00 -5.78 15.22
N PHE A 127 21.91 -4.63 14.55
CA PHE A 127 22.98 -3.62 14.59
C PHE A 127 22.72 -2.48 15.57
N GLN A 128 21.47 -2.27 16.00
CA GLN A 128 21.05 -1.11 16.80
C GLN A 128 20.07 -1.50 17.91
N TYR A 129 20.35 -2.64 18.56
CA TYR A 129 19.47 -3.25 19.56
C TYR A 129 19.07 -2.28 20.67
N ASP A 130 20.03 -1.57 21.26
CA ASP A 130 19.77 -0.65 22.38
C ASP A 130 18.90 0.55 21.95
N ASP A 131 19.18 1.11 20.77
CA ASP A 131 18.47 2.28 20.25
C ASP A 131 16.98 2.01 20.00
N VAL A 132 16.64 0.80 19.53
CA VAL A 132 15.27 0.43 19.18
C VAL A 132 14.44 -0.07 20.37
N HIS A 133 15.09 -0.48 21.45
CA HIS A 133 14.42 -0.86 22.71
C HIS A 133 14.38 0.29 23.73
N GLU A 134 15.02 1.42 23.45
CA GLU A 134 14.99 2.58 24.32
C GLU A 134 13.56 3.13 24.46
N THR A 135 13.02 3.04 25.67
CA THR A 135 11.69 3.55 26.04
C THR A 135 11.79 4.44 27.27
N HIS A 136 10.79 5.29 27.48
CA HIS A 136 10.72 6.18 28.66
C HIS A 136 10.84 5.40 29.99
N CYS A 137 10.21 4.23 30.10
CA CYS A 137 10.25 3.42 31.32
C CYS A 137 11.54 2.61 31.49
N ARG A 138 12.36 2.43 30.43
CA ARG A 138 13.60 1.63 30.46
C ARG A 138 13.43 0.23 31.07
N VAL A 139 12.30 -0.41 30.78
CA VAL A 139 11.93 -1.75 31.25
C VAL A 139 12.28 -2.81 30.20
N TYR A 140 12.31 -4.09 30.60
CA TYR A 140 12.71 -5.17 29.70
C TYR A 140 11.72 -5.35 28.55
N ASN A 141 12.23 -5.36 27.31
CA ASN A 141 11.47 -5.51 26.08
C ASN A 141 12.27 -6.31 25.04
N ILE A 142 11.55 -7.05 24.20
CA ILE A 142 12.11 -7.96 23.18
C ILE A 142 11.69 -7.54 21.77
N VAL A 143 10.52 -6.90 21.62
CA VAL A 143 9.99 -6.51 20.31
C VAL A 143 9.94 -4.98 20.24
N PRO A 144 10.74 -4.35 19.36
CA PRO A 144 10.69 -2.91 19.16
C PRO A 144 9.50 -2.52 18.28
N SER A 145 8.93 -1.32 18.51
CA SER A 145 7.84 -0.77 17.69
C SER A 145 8.29 -0.45 16.26
N ILE A 146 7.34 -0.38 15.33
CA ILE A 146 7.58 0.02 13.93
C ILE A 146 8.25 1.40 13.90
N SER A 147 7.72 2.36 14.66
CA SER A 147 8.28 3.70 14.72
C SER A 147 9.70 3.74 15.28
N ALA A 148 10.08 2.81 16.16
CA ALA A 148 11.46 2.72 16.66
C ALA A 148 12.43 2.22 15.57
N ILE A 149 12.12 1.09 14.92
CA ILE A 149 12.99 0.50 13.88
C ILE A 149 13.05 1.34 12.59
N THR A 150 12.02 2.15 12.32
CA THR A 150 11.98 3.06 11.17
C THR A 150 12.44 4.49 11.53
N GLY A 151 12.67 4.78 12.82
CA GLY A 151 13.17 6.06 13.30
C GLY A 151 14.70 6.15 13.36
N VAL A 152 15.39 5.02 13.42
CA VAL A 152 16.86 4.94 13.48
C VAL A 152 17.50 5.02 12.09
N SER A 153 18.74 5.51 12.01
CA SER A 153 19.49 5.60 10.75
C SER A 153 20.44 4.41 10.60
N PRO A 154 20.57 3.80 9.40
CA PRO A 154 20.07 4.27 8.10
C PRO A 154 18.62 3.87 7.71
N GLN A 155 17.96 3.03 8.49
CA GLN A 155 16.64 2.43 8.22
C GLN A 155 15.56 3.47 7.92
N ARG A 156 15.61 4.62 8.60
CA ARG A 156 14.74 5.77 8.38
C ARG A 156 14.73 6.24 6.92
N TYR A 157 15.88 6.30 6.28
CA TYR A 157 15.95 6.74 4.87
C TYR A 157 15.39 5.67 3.93
N PHE A 158 15.68 4.40 4.21
CA PHE A 158 15.16 3.29 3.44
C PHE A 158 13.63 3.21 3.54
N TRP A 159 13.08 3.35 4.75
CA TRP A 159 11.65 3.41 5.01
C TRP A 159 10.98 4.59 4.31
N ARG A 160 11.54 5.81 4.44
CA ARG A 160 11.01 7.01 3.77
C ARG A 160 10.97 6.85 2.25
N PHE A 161 12.02 6.29 1.64
CA PHE A 161 12.05 6.03 0.19
C PHE A 161 10.97 5.03 -0.22
N SER A 162 10.84 3.91 0.50
CA SER A 162 9.81 2.91 0.25
C SER A 162 8.40 3.50 0.35
N ILE A 163 8.12 4.31 1.38
CA ILE A 163 6.79 4.92 1.56
C ILE A 163 6.51 5.97 0.48
N ALA A 164 7.50 6.76 0.05
CA ALA A 164 7.32 7.69 -1.06
C ALA A 164 6.88 6.97 -2.34
N LEU A 165 7.54 5.84 -2.67
CA LEU A 165 7.16 5.00 -3.80
C LEU A 165 5.80 4.31 -3.60
N HIS A 166 5.43 3.98 -2.36
CA HIS A 166 4.14 3.36 -2.03
C HIS A 166 2.96 4.34 -2.18
N ILE A 167 3.14 5.61 -1.79
CA ILE A 167 2.09 6.64 -1.81
C ILE A 167 1.66 6.96 -3.25
N GLY A 168 2.61 6.99 -4.19
CA GLY A 168 2.34 7.35 -5.59
C GLY A 168 1.20 6.53 -6.22
N PRO A 169 1.29 5.20 -6.30
CA PRO A 169 0.24 4.35 -6.86
C PRO A 169 -1.05 4.30 -6.03
N ARG A 170 -0.96 4.48 -4.70
CA ARG A 170 -2.13 4.45 -3.80
C ARG A 170 -3.17 5.51 -4.12
N ILE A 171 -2.74 6.72 -4.50
CA ILE A 171 -3.65 7.84 -4.81
C ILE A 171 -4.51 7.53 -6.05
N PRO A 172 -3.95 7.21 -7.24
CA PRO A 172 -4.73 6.77 -8.41
C PRO A 172 -5.65 5.59 -8.10
N ILE A 173 -5.17 4.59 -7.35
CA ILE A 173 -5.97 3.42 -6.95
C ILE A 173 -7.24 3.84 -6.18
N ALA A 174 -7.13 4.82 -5.27
CA ALA A 174 -8.29 5.34 -4.55
C ALA A 174 -9.34 5.97 -5.49
N PHE A 175 -8.89 6.67 -6.54
CA PHE A 175 -9.78 7.22 -7.57
C PHE A 175 -10.40 6.14 -8.47
N VAL A 176 -9.64 5.09 -8.81
CA VAL A 176 -10.16 3.91 -9.53
C VAL A 176 -11.29 3.28 -8.74
N TYR A 177 -11.10 3.03 -7.44
CA TYR A 177 -12.17 2.51 -6.58
C TYR A 177 -13.39 3.41 -6.53
N LYS A 178 -13.20 4.73 -6.37
CA LYS A 178 -14.31 5.69 -6.39
C LYS A 178 -15.12 5.59 -7.68
N ASN A 179 -14.45 5.57 -8.83
CA ASN A 179 -15.12 5.51 -10.13
C ASN A 179 -15.81 4.16 -10.35
N TYR A 180 -15.15 3.07 -9.97
CA TYR A 180 -15.75 1.73 -9.96
C TYR A 180 -17.04 1.69 -9.14
N TYR A 181 -17.00 2.16 -7.88
CA TYR A 181 -18.19 2.17 -7.04
C TYR A 181 -19.28 3.10 -7.59
N ARG A 182 -18.92 4.26 -8.16
CA ARG A 182 -19.89 5.16 -8.81
C ARG A 182 -20.59 4.52 -10.00
N ALA A 183 -19.89 3.73 -10.82
CA ALA A 183 -20.50 3.00 -11.94
C ALA A 183 -21.57 2.00 -11.47
N GLN A 184 -21.42 1.46 -10.26
CA GLN A 184 -22.36 0.51 -9.67
C GLN A 184 -23.66 1.18 -9.15
N LEU A 185 -23.70 2.50 -8.96
CA LEU A 185 -24.90 3.21 -8.48
C LEU A 185 -26.09 3.08 -9.44
N ALA A 186 -25.83 2.96 -10.74
CA ALA A 186 -26.88 2.82 -11.75
C ALA A 186 -27.78 1.59 -11.53
N ARG A 187 -27.32 0.63 -10.71
CA ARG A 187 -28.03 -0.62 -10.39
C ARG A 187 -28.83 -0.54 -9.09
N LEU A 188 -28.67 0.52 -8.31
CA LEU A 188 -29.35 0.69 -7.03
C LEU A 188 -30.72 1.34 -7.22
N ALA A 189 -31.63 1.07 -6.27
CA ALA A 189 -32.89 1.80 -6.23
C ALA A 189 -32.63 3.30 -6.00
N PRO A 190 -33.37 4.21 -6.67
CA PRO A 190 -33.13 5.65 -6.62
C PRO A 190 -33.04 6.24 -5.20
N SER A 191 -33.79 5.69 -4.25
CA SER A 191 -33.78 6.13 -2.85
C SER A 191 -32.45 5.87 -2.11
N LEU A 192 -31.66 4.86 -2.51
CA LEU A 192 -30.38 4.54 -1.87
C LEU A 192 -29.19 5.29 -2.50
N VAL A 193 -29.38 5.87 -3.69
CA VAL A 193 -28.31 6.52 -4.46
C VAL A 193 -27.65 7.67 -3.70
N PRO A 194 -28.39 8.61 -3.07
CA PRO A 194 -27.77 9.74 -2.37
C PRO A 194 -26.87 9.30 -1.21
N LYS A 195 -27.38 8.40 -0.37
CA LYS A 195 -26.64 7.85 0.79
C LYS A 195 -25.39 7.09 0.35
N THR A 196 -25.50 6.29 -0.72
CA THR A 196 -24.37 5.50 -1.23
C THR A 196 -23.32 6.37 -1.89
N SER A 197 -23.73 7.41 -2.62
CA SER A 197 -22.82 8.41 -3.21
C SER A 197 -22.01 9.17 -2.15
N TRP A 198 -22.66 9.56 -1.06
CA TRP A 198 -21.98 10.17 0.08
C TRP A 198 -20.97 9.21 0.70
N LEU A 199 -21.34 7.94 0.92
CA LEU A 199 -20.45 6.92 1.47
C LEU A 199 -19.21 6.69 0.60
N ILE A 200 -19.35 6.69 -0.73
CA ILE A 200 -18.22 6.57 -1.67
C ILE A 200 -17.28 7.77 -1.56
N THR A 201 -17.84 8.97 -1.41
CA THR A 201 -17.04 10.19 -1.23
C THR A 201 -16.29 10.15 0.11
N LEU A 202 -16.97 9.72 1.18
CA LEU A 202 -16.35 9.51 2.49
C LEU A 202 -15.19 8.51 2.41
N ILE A 203 -15.36 7.38 1.72
CA ILE A 203 -14.31 6.37 1.53
C ILE A 203 -13.08 6.97 0.83
N LEU A 204 -13.27 7.77 -0.22
CA LEU A 204 -12.15 8.46 -0.87
C LEU A 204 -11.43 9.38 0.10
N VAL A 205 -12.16 10.22 0.84
CA VAL A 205 -11.58 11.19 1.78
C VAL A 205 -10.81 10.47 2.89
N LEU A 206 -11.39 9.42 3.48
CA LEU A 206 -10.73 8.63 4.52
C LEU A 206 -9.45 7.97 3.99
N ASN A 207 -9.47 7.44 2.77
CA ASN A 207 -8.29 6.84 2.15
C ASN A 207 -7.20 7.89 1.89
N CYS A 208 -7.55 9.08 1.40
CA CYS A 208 -6.58 10.16 1.22
C CYS A 208 -5.95 10.62 2.55
N ILE A 209 -6.76 10.75 3.62
CA ILE A 209 -6.26 11.10 4.94
C ILE A 209 -5.37 9.99 5.50
N GLU A 210 -5.75 8.73 5.32
CA GLU A 210 -4.94 7.57 5.72
C GLU A 210 -3.58 7.57 5.01
N ILE A 211 -3.54 7.80 3.70
CA ILE A 211 -2.29 7.90 2.93
C ILE A 211 -1.43 9.08 3.42
N ALA A 212 -2.05 10.24 3.64
CA ALA A 212 -1.34 11.42 4.15
C ALA A 212 -0.78 11.18 5.56
N ALA A 213 -1.54 10.52 6.44
CA ALA A 213 -1.11 10.18 7.79
C ALA A 213 0.00 9.13 7.80
N LEU A 214 -0.03 8.14 6.89
CA LEU A 214 1.08 7.19 6.68
C LEU A 214 2.36 7.91 6.23
N GLY A 215 2.26 8.89 5.34
CA GLY A 215 3.37 9.77 5.00
C GLY A 215 3.84 10.56 6.23
N GLY A 216 2.92 11.19 6.96
CA GLY A 216 3.22 11.98 8.15
C GLY A 216 3.98 11.19 9.23
N VAL A 217 3.51 9.99 9.58
CA VAL A 217 4.15 9.13 10.60
C VAL A 217 5.53 8.63 10.16
N THR A 218 5.77 8.57 8.84
CA THR A 218 7.05 8.17 8.25
C THR A 218 8.08 9.32 8.22
N TYR A 219 7.62 10.54 7.93
CA TYR A 219 8.52 11.69 7.79
C TYR A 219 8.75 12.43 9.09
N ILE A 220 7.78 12.45 10.01
CA ILE A 220 7.94 13.02 11.35
C ILE A 220 8.23 11.85 12.29
N SER A 221 9.50 11.61 12.60
CA SER A 221 9.89 10.49 13.46
C SER A 221 9.46 10.73 14.91
N ASN A 222 9.15 9.65 15.63
CA ASN A 222 8.96 9.66 17.08
C ASN A 222 10.17 10.21 17.85
N ARG A 223 11.40 10.07 17.30
CA ARG A 223 12.62 10.66 17.90
C ARG A 223 12.75 12.16 17.64
N GLU A 224 12.16 12.66 16.55
CA GLU A 224 12.21 14.08 16.16
C GLU A 224 11.13 14.89 16.90
N ASN A 225 9.88 14.39 16.92
CA ASN A 225 8.76 15.04 17.60
C ASN A 225 7.70 14.01 18.00
N TYR A 226 7.85 13.43 19.20
CA TYR A 226 6.93 12.41 19.71
C TYR A 226 5.46 12.90 19.77
N PRO A 227 5.11 14.08 20.34
CA PRO A 227 3.70 14.50 20.44
C PRO A 227 3.00 14.65 19.09
N VAL A 228 3.70 15.13 18.06
CA VAL A 228 3.13 15.25 16.70
C VAL A 228 3.01 13.89 16.05
N HIS A 229 4.05 13.05 16.15
CA HIS A 229 4.04 11.68 15.62
C HIS A 229 2.88 10.86 16.19
N GLU A 230 2.67 10.91 17.51
CA GLU A 230 1.59 10.22 18.21
C GLU A 230 0.20 10.65 17.68
N ARG A 231 -0.04 11.96 17.50
CA ARG A 231 -1.31 12.48 16.97
C ARG A 231 -1.55 12.04 15.52
N ILE A 232 -0.51 12.01 14.70
CA ILE A 232 -0.60 11.52 13.31
C ILE A 232 -0.89 10.02 13.29
N PHE A 233 -0.23 9.24 14.14
CA PHE A 233 -0.48 7.80 14.29
C PHE A 233 -1.93 7.53 14.70
N ILE A 234 -2.47 8.26 15.68
CA ILE A 234 -3.89 8.17 16.08
C ILE A 234 -4.81 8.52 14.90
N THR A 235 -4.48 9.55 14.13
CA THR A 235 -5.26 9.93 12.94
C THR A 235 -5.25 8.82 11.90
N PHE A 236 -4.10 8.22 11.61
CA PHE A 236 -3.97 7.06 10.72
C PHE A 236 -4.85 5.90 11.19
N MET A 237 -4.80 5.57 12.49
CA MET A 237 -5.58 4.49 13.09
C MET A 237 -7.09 4.70 12.92
N ILE A 238 -7.60 5.87 13.30
CA ILE A 238 -9.04 6.17 13.22
C ILE A 238 -9.50 6.18 11.76
N CYS A 239 -8.76 6.85 10.87
CA CYS A 239 -9.13 6.94 9.45
C CYS A 239 -9.12 5.57 8.77
N SER A 240 -8.11 4.73 9.04
CA SER A 240 -7.99 3.36 8.54
C SER A 240 -9.18 2.49 8.97
N LEU A 241 -9.53 2.49 10.26
CA LEU A 241 -10.68 1.71 10.77
C LEU A 241 -12.01 2.20 10.18
N CYS A 242 -12.20 3.53 10.11
CA CYS A 242 -13.38 4.11 9.47
C CYS A 242 -13.45 3.77 7.98
N TYR A 243 -12.33 3.80 7.26
CA TYR A 243 -12.23 3.43 5.85
C TYR A 243 -12.61 1.97 5.63
N MET A 244 -12.07 1.05 6.45
CA MET A 244 -12.39 -0.38 6.37
C MET A 244 -13.88 -0.62 6.62
N LEU A 245 -14.44 -0.03 7.67
CA LEU A 245 -15.87 -0.14 8.01
C LEU A 245 -16.75 0.42 6.89
N ALA A 246 -16.45 1.62 6.39
CA ALA A 246 -17.20 2.26 5.33
C ALA A 246 -17.17 1.41 4.05
N THR A 247 -16.00 0.84 3.70
CA THR A 247 -15.82 -0.06 2.56
C THR A 247 -16.62 -1.34 2.72
N ILE A 248 -16.64 -1.96 3.91
CA ILE A 248 -17.45 -3.16 4.16
C ILE A 248 -18.94 -2.85 4.06
N LYS A 249 -19.39 -1.73 4.64
CA LYS A 249 -20.80 -1.29 4.56
C LYS A 249 -21.22 -1.00 3.13
N LEU A 250 -20.36 -0.32 2.36
CA LEU A 250 -20.60 -0.05 0.94
C LEU A 250 -20.73 -1.34 0.15
N ASN A 251 -19.80 -2.29 0.33
CA ASN A 251 -19.88 -3.60 -0.31
C ASN A 251 -21.13 -4.38 0.11
N GLY A 252 -21.60 -4.24 1.35
CA GLY A 252 -22.88 -4.81 1.78
C GLY A 252 -24.08 -4.23 1.02
N ILE A 253 -24.11 -2.91 0.83
CA ILE A 253 -25.20 -2.23 0.11
C ILE A 253 -25.18 -2.58 -1.38
N LEU A 254 -24.01 -2.49 -2.03
CA LEU A 254 -23.87 -2.72 -3.47
C LEU A 254 -24.16 -4.17 -3.87
N ASN A 255 -23.80 -5.13 -3.01
CA ASN A 255 -23.89 -6.55 -3.35
C ASN A 255 -25.14 -7.24 -2.80
N ALA A 256 -26.04 -6.53 -2.09
CA ALA A 256 -27.22 -7.12 -1.45
C ALA A 256 -28.17 -7.85 -2.40
N ARG A 257 -28.19 -7.49 -3.68
CA ARG A 257 -29.09 -8.04 -4.71
C ARG A 257 -28.36 -8.71 -5.88
N GLN A 258 -27.07 -9.01 -5.70
CA GLN A 258 -26.21 -9.44 -6.81
C GLN A 258 -25.69 -10.88 -6.61
N THR A 259 -25.61 -11.63 -7.70
CA THR A 259 -24.86 -12.89 -7.75
C THR A 259 -23.37 -12.58 -7.80
N LEU A 260 -22.71 -12.74 -6.65
CA LEU A 260 -21.28 -12.48 -6.51
C LEU A 260 -20.45 -13.60 -7.13
N THR A 261 -19.41 -13.23 -7.88
CA THR A 261 -18.34 -14.16 -8.28
C THR A 261 -17.59 -14.68 -7.05
N GLU A 262 -17.02 -15.88 -7.12
CA GLU A 262 -16.24 -16.47 -6.02
C GLU A 262 -15.09 -15.56 -5.55
N GLN A 263 -14.39 -14.88 -6.46
CA GLN A 263 -13.34 -13.90 -6.13
C GLN A 263 -13.89 -12.72 -5.30
N GLN A 264 -15.06 -12.19 -5.66
CA GLN A 264 -15.70 -11.09 -4.92
C GLN A 264 -16.15 -11.53 -3.52
N ARG A 265 -16.66 -12.77 -3.39
CA ARG A 265 -17.01 -13.35 -2.08
C ARG A 265 -15.79 -13.47 -1.19
N LEU A 266 -14.67 -13.97 -1.74
CA LEU A 266 -13.39 -14.06 -1.03
C LEU A 266 -12.90 -12.68 -0.59
N SER A 267 -12.93 -11.69 -1.48
CA SER A 267 -12.58 -10.30 -1.18
C SER A 267 -13.38 -9.75 0.01
N ILE A 268 -14.72 -9.89 -0.01
CA ILE A 268 -15.59 -9.43 1.07
C ILE A 268 -15.34 -10.18 2.38
N LYS A 269 -15.11 -11.50 2.31
CA LYS A 269 -14.79 -12.34 3.48
C LYS A 269 -13.50 -11.86 4.15
N TRP A 270 -12.43 -11.70 3.37
CA TRP A 270 -11.14 -11.23 3.87
C TRP A 270 -11.22 -9.82 4.43
N LYS A 271 -11.91 -8.88 3.76
CA LYS A 271 -12.14 -7.52 4.29
C LYS A 271 -12.77 -7.53 5.68
N LYS A 272 -13.79 -8.38 5.91
CA LYS A 272 -14.44 -8.53 7.22
C LYS A 272 -13.50 -9.11 8.28
N ILE A 273 -12.77 -10.17 7.94
CA ILE A 273 -11.79 -10.79 8.85
C ILE A 273 -10.72 -9.78 9.26
N LEU A 274 -10.13 -9.08 8.28
CA LEU A 274 -9.08 -8.09 8.50
C LEU A 274 -9.59 -6.93 9.37
N PHE A 275 -10.81 -6.45 9.15
CA PHE A 275 -11.41 -5.43 10.01
C PHE A 275 -11.57 -5.90 11.46
N VAL A 276 -12.05 -7.12 11.69
CA VAL A 276 -12.16 -7.69 13.05
C VAL A 276 -10.78 -7.81 13.71
N VAL A 277 -9.79 -8.30 12.98
CA VAL A 277 -8.40 -8.39 13.45
C VAL A 277 -7.86 -7.00 13.81
N SER A 278 -8.08 -5.98 12.98
CA SER A 278 -7.65 -4.61 13.26
C SER A 278 -8.32 -4.03 14.50
N ILE A 279 -9.60 -4.29 14.73
CA ILE A 279 -10.31 -3.83 15.95
C ILE A 279 -9.75 -4.50 17.20
N LEU A 280 -9.62 -5.83 17.21
CA LEU A 280 -9.07 -6.57 18.34
C LEU A 280 -7.62 -6.13 18.63
N SER A 281 -6.84 -5.91 17.58
CA SER A 281 -5.46 -5.44 17.71
C SER A 281 -5.39 -4.01 18.23
N THR A 282 -6.31 -3.14 17.82
CA THR A 282 -6.39 -1.76 18.33
C THR A 282 -6.71 -1.74 19.83
N ILE A 283 -7.63 -2.59 20.28
CA ILE A 283 -7.92 -2.74 21.72
C ILE A 283 -6.67 -3.21 22.47
N GLY A 284 -5.99 -4.25 21.96
CA GLY A 284 -4.74 -4.73 22.53
C GLY A 284 -3.67 -3.64 22.62
N LEU A 285 -3.44 -2.92 21.52
CA LEU A 285 -2.50 -1.80 21.45
C LEU A 285 -2.80 -0.75 22.52
N LEU A 286 -4.05 -0.32 22.67
CA LEU A 286 -4.44 0.68 23.67
C LEU A 286 -4.21 0.20 25.11
N VAL A 287 -4.56 -1.06 25.42
CA VAL A 287 -4.36 -1.65 26.75
C VAL A 287 -2.86 -1.70 27.10
N PHE A 288 -2.03 -2.20 26.20
CA PHE A 288 -0.60 -2.34 26.45
C PHE A 288 0.14 -0.99 26.41
N PHE A 289 -0.33 -0.04 25.61
CA PHE A 289 0.14 1.35 25.65
C PHE A 289 -0.11 1.99 27.03
N ALA A 290 -1.34 1.89 27.54
CA ALA A 290 -1.68 2.40 28.86
C ALA A 290 -0.87 1.69 29.97
N LYS A 291 -0.74 0.36 29.88
CA LYS A 291 0.06 -0.44 30.82
C LYS A 291 1.52 0.00 30.85
N HIS A 292 2.12 0.24 29.68
CA HIS A 292 3.48 0.73 29.60
C HIS A 292 3.59 2.17 30.15
N ARG A 293 2.68 3.06 29.77
CA ARG A 293 2.76 4.49 30.11
C ARG A 293 2.56 4.77 31.59
N PHE A 294 1.62 4.09 32.25
CA PHE A 294 1.24 4.37 33.64
C PHE A 294 1.90 3.45 34.65
N TYR A 295 2.16 2.19 34.28
CA TYR A 295 2.63 1.17 35.22
C TYR A 295 4.04 0.67 34.91
N CYS A 296 4.64 1.02 33.76
CA CYS A 296 5.97 0.58 33.37
C CYS A 296 6.20 -0.93 33.54
N HIS A 297 5.21 -1.77 33.21
CA HIS A 297 5.39 -3.22 33.29
C HIS A 297 6.37 -3.72 32.22
N ASP A 298 7.15 -4.74 32.58
CA ASP A 298 7.99 -5.49 31.65
C ASP A 298 7.16 -6.07 30.50
N LEU A 299 7.78 -6.07 29.31
CA LEU A 299 7.21 -6.54 28.04
C LEU A 299 5.95 -5.79 27.57
N ALA A 300 5.42 -4.83 28.32
CA ALA A 300 4.22 -4.10 27.92
C ALA A 300 4.43 -3.36 26.59
N PHE A 301 5.61 -2.80 26.37
CA PHE A 301 5.95 -2.15 25.10
C PHE A 301 6.13 -3.16 23.96
N SER A 302 6.63 -4.37 24.26
CA SER A 302 6.73 -5.45 23.27
C SER A 302 5.35 -5.93 22.79
N TRP A 303 4.38 -6.04 23.70
CA TRP A 303 3.00 -6.37 23.33
C TRP A 303 2.31 -5.24 22.58
N PHE A 304 2.56 -3.99 22.96
CA PHE A 304 2.15 -2.82 22.18
C PHE A 304 2.66 -2.92 20.74
N ALA A 305 3.98 -3.16 20.56
CA ALA A 305 4.61 -3.30 19.26
C ALA A 305 4.01 -4.48 18.46
N PHE A 306 3.78 -5.62 19.09
CA PHE A 306 3.14 -6.77 18.43
C PHE A 306 1.78 -6.41 17.79
N PHE A 307 0.92 -5.71 18.53
CA PHE A 307 -0.37 -5.27 17.97
C PHE A 307 -0.22 -4.20 16.89
N GLU A 308 0.77 -3.32 17.01
CA GLU A 308 1.12 -2.36 15.97
C GLU A 308 1.49 -3.05 14.65
N TYR A 309 2.34 -4.10 14.68
CA TYR A 309 2.64 -4.92 13.50
C TYR A 309 1.40 -5.61 12.94
N LEU A 310 0.55 -6.18 13.80
CA LEU A 310 -0.66 -6.87 13.36
C LEU A 310 -1.64 -5.90 12.66
N ILE A 311 -1.76 -4.66 13.17
CA ILE A 311 -2.55 -3.61 12.53
C ILE A 311 -1.96 -3.22 11.17
N ALA A 312 -0.64 -3.01 11.10
CA ALA A 312 0.03 -2.62 9.86
C ALA A 312 -0.16 -3.70 8.77
N ILE A 313 0.03 -4.97 9.13
CA ILE A 313 -0.19 -6.11 8.24
C ILE A 313 -1.66 -6.19 7.82
N ALA A 314 -2.59 -6.07 8.75
CA ALA A 314 -4.01 -6.11 8.44
C ALA A 314 -4.44 -4.97 7.49
N ASN A 315 -3.89 -3.76 7.68
CA ASN A 315 -4.11 -2.64 6.78
C ASN A 315 -3.55 -2.92 5.37
N MET A 316 -2.30 -3.37 5.27
CA MET A 316 -1.69 -3.72 3.98
C MET A 316 -2.49 -4.79 3.25
N LEU A 317 -2.88 -5.87 3.94
CA LEU A 317 -3.70 -6.93 3.39
C LEU A 317 -5.10 -6.45 2.98
N PHE A 318 -5.69 -5.51 3.73
CA PHE A 318 -7.00 -4.96 3.40
C PHE A 318 -6.95 -4.24 2.05
N HIS A 319 -5.95 -3.40 1.83
CA HIS A 319 -5.76 -2.72 0.53
C HIS A 319 -5.32 -3.70 -0.56
N PHE A 320 -4.58 -4.76 -0.21
CA PHE A 320 -4.19 -5.81 -1.14
C PHE A 320 -5.36 -6.64 -1.66
N THR A 321 -6.51 -6.65 -0.99
CA THR A 321 -7.74 -7.33 -1.48
C THR A 321 -8.21 -6.85 -2.85
N ILE A 322 -7.67 -5.71 -3.32
CA ILE A 322 -7.87 -5.17 -4.67
C ILE A 322 -7.57 -6.17 -5.79
N ILE A 323 -6.64 -7.11 -5.59
CA ILE A 323 -6.31 -8.13 -6.60
C ILE A 323 -7.51 -9.02 -6.94
N TRP A 324 -8.42 -9.23 -5.98
CA TRP A 324 -9.64 -10.01 -6.18
C TRP A 324 -10.80 -9.16 -6.69
N ASP A 325 -10.75 -7.84 -6.49
CA ASP A 325 -11.76 -6.91 -7.00
C ASP A 325 -11.54 -6.62 -8.50
N PHE A 326 -10.28 -6.59 -8.95
CA PHE A 326 -9.89 -6.20 -10.30
C PHE A 326 -8.87 -7.16 -10.94
N PRO A 327 -9.28 -8.39 -11.31
CA PRO A 327 -8.36 -9.42 -11.80
C PRO A 327 -7.78 -9.15 -13.20
N SER A 328 -8.46 -8.39 -14.05
CA SER A 328 -8.12 -8.22 -15.47
C SER A 328 -8.12 -6.76 -15.96
N GLN A 329 -7.78 -5.82 -15.09
CA GLN A 329 -7.72 -4.40 -15.44
C GLN A 329 -6.31 -3.97 -15.85
N PHE A 330 -6.23 -2.99 -16.75
CA PHE A 330 -5.00 -2.41 -17.25
C PHE A 330 -5.02 -0.89 -17.10
N MET A 331 -3.86 -0.31 -16.79
CA MET A 331 -3.66 1.13 -16.83
C MET A 331 -3.09 1.50 -18.21
N VAL A 332 -3.81 2.36 -18.94
CA VAL A 332 -3.46 2.74 -20.31
C VAL A 332 -3.26 4.26 -20.40
N ILE A 333 -2.14 4.69 -20.99
CA ILE A 333 -1.93 6.09 -21.41
C ILE A 333 -2.04 6.13 -22.93
N VAL A 334 -3.05 6.83 -23.42
CA VAL A 334 -3.35 6.97 -24.85
C VAL A 334 -3.24 8.41 -25.29
N GLN A 335 -2.65 8.64 -26.46
CA GLN A 335 -2.67 9.90 -27.16
C GLN A 335 -3.63 9.76 -28.35
N GLY A 336 -4.61 10.66 -28.42
CA GLY A 336 -5.56 10.70 -29.52
C GLY A 336 -6.48 11.92 -29.42
N PRO A 337 -7.22 12.23 -30.50
CA PRO A 337 -8.15 13.35 -30.51
C PRO A 337 -9.25 13.10 -29.47
N ARG A 338 -9.61 14.13 -28.70
CA ARG A 338 -10.57 14.01 -27.60
C ARG A 338 -11.92 13.41 -28.04
N GLU A 339 -12.33 13.70 -29.26
CA GLU A 339 -13.56 13.19 -29.89
C GLU A 339 -13.51 11.68 -30.14
N ASN A 340 -12.38 11.17 -30.66
CA ASN A 340 -12.16 9.74 -30.90
C ASN A 340 -12.03 8.95 -29.60
N LEU A 341 -11.41 9.54 -28.57
CA LEU A 341 -11.31 8.91 -27.24
C LEU A 341 -12.69 8.72 -26.60
N LEU A 342 -13.59 9.70 -26.72
CA LEU A 342 -14.95 9.58 -26.21
C LEU A 342 -15.77 8.54 -26.97
N GLN A 343 -15.55 8.39 -28.28
CA GLN A 343 -16.20 7.37 -29.09
C GLN A 343 -15.76 5.94 -28.68
N TYR A 344 -14.45 5.74 -28.44
CA TYR A 344 -13.92 4.45 -27.97
C TYR A 344 -14.30 4.13 -26.52
N LEU A 345 -14.28 5.11 -25.62
CA LEU A 345 -14.65 4.92 -24.21
C LEU A 345 -16.17 4.86 -24.00
N GLY A 346 -16.96 5.41 -24.93
CA GLY A 346 -18.43 5.45 -24.89
C GLY A 346 -19.11 4.29 -25.61
N ALA A 347 -18.40 3.55 -26.46
CA ALA A 347 -18.91 2.34 -27.11
C ALA A 347 -19.09 1.23 -26.06
N LYS A 348 -20.29 1.12 -25.51
CA LYS A 348 -20.69 -0.08 -24.74
C LYS A 348 -20.41 -1.32 -25.60
N PRO A 349 -19.73 -2.35 -25.09
CA PRO A 349 -19.59 -3.59 -25.82
C PRO A 349 -20.99 -4.12 -26.13
N LYS A 350 -21.30 -4.28 -27.41
CA LYS A 350 -22.46 -5.06 -27.83
C LYS A 350 -22.13 -6.50 -27.43
N LEU A 351 -22.78 -7.00 -26.38
CA LEU A 351 -22.85 -8.43 -26.15
C LEU A 351 -23.62 -9.02 -27.33
N ASN A 352 -22.91 -9.77 -28.19
CA ASN A 352 -23.53 -10.75 -29.06
C ASN A 352 -23.78 -12.03 -28.27
#